data_AF-E6N6C5-F1
#
_entry.id   AF-E6N6C5-F1
#
_cell.length_a   1.000
_cell.length_b   1.000
_cell.length_c   1.000
_cell.angle_alpha   90.00
_cell.angle_beta   90.00
_cell.angle_gamma   90.00
#
_symmetry.space_group_name_H-M   'P 1'
#
loop_
_entity.id
_entity.type
_entity.pdbx_description
1 polymer ?
#
loop_
_entity_poly.entity_id
_entity_poly.type
_entity_poly.pdbx_seq_one_letter_code
_entity_poly.pdbx_strand_id
1 'polypeptide(L)'
;MKVFLRLESEIPPTLTKYGKIRLPPAVIPLLAGKGKTIEVTYAGDKHSLKLDRYGRATLPSSIAAQSRGKAKLVIEMRDGEVTLGFQ
;
A
#
# COMPACT_ATOMS: atom_id res chain seq x y z
N MET A 1 15.41 -14.13 7.53
CA MET A 1 14.33 -13.16 7.27
C MET A 1 13.25 -13.85 6.47
N LYS A 2 12.02 -13.98 7.00
CA LYS A 2 10.95 -14.75 6.36
C LYS A 2 9.90 -13.78 5.82
N VAL A 3 9.91 -13.55 4.50
CA VAL A 3 8.84 -12.80 3.83
C VAL A 3 7.59 -13.68 3.89
N PHE A 4 6.54 -13.21 4.55
CA PHE A 4 5.30 -13.97 4.71
C PHE A 4 4.38 -13.81 3.49
N LEU A 5 4.46 -12.67 2.80
CA LEU A 5 3.68 -12.39 1.61
C LEU A 5 4.38 -11.32 0.77
N ARG A 6 4.52 -11.56 -0.54
CA ARG A 6 4.90 -10.53 -1.51
C ARG A 6 3.86 -10.54 -2.62
N LEU A 7 3.23 -9.39 -2.82
CA LEU A 7 2.27 -9.17 -3.87
C LEU A 7 2.85 -8.16 -4.86
N GLU A 8 2.90 -8.55 -6.12
CA GLU A 8 3.23 -7.66 -7.22
C GLU A 8 1.98 -7.45 -8.04
N SER A 9 1.63 -6.19 -8.28
CA SER A 9 0.57 -5.84 -9.21
C SER A 9 1.05 -4.77 -10.16
N GLU A 10 0.44 -4.70 -11.33
CA GLU A 10 0.55 -3.50 -12.16
C GLU A 10 0.04 -2.28 -11.38
N ILE A 11 0.64 -1.12 -11.64
CA ILE A 11 0.19 0.13 -11.03
C ILE A 11 -1.17 0.49 -11.62
N PRO A 12 -2.26 0.51 -10.82
CA PRO A 12 -3.57 0.82 -11.36
C PRO A 12 -3.61 2.29 -11.82
N PRO A 13 -4.35 2.61 -12.91
CA PRO A 13 -4.52 3.99 -13.37
C PRO A 13 -5.12 4.93 -12.31
N THR A 14 -5.84 4.36 -11.33
CA THR A 14 -6.38 5.11 -10.20
C THR A 14 -5.32 5.63 -9.25
N LEU A 15 -4.16 4.99 -9.19
CA LEU A 15 -3.04 5.47 -8.39
C LEU A 15 -2.43 6.71 -9.03
N THR A 16 -2.17 6.66 -10.33
CA THR A 16 -1.61 7.78 -11.08
C THR A 16 -2.58 8.96 -11.20
N LYS A 17 -3.89 8.72 -11.31
CA LYS A 17 -4.91 9.78 -11.40
C LYS A 17 -5.39 10.33 -10.05
N TYR A 18 -5.53 9.48 -9.03
CA TYR A 18 -6.22 9.84 -7.78
C TYR A 18 -5.40 9.56 -6.51
N GLY A 19 -4.20 8.99 -6.63
CA GLY A 19 -3.42 8.58 -5.47
C GLY A 19 -4.03 7.39 -4.72
N LYS A 20 -4.94 6.61 -5.33
CA LYS A 20 -5.66 5.54 -4.64
C LYS A 20 -5.23 4.16 -5.10
N ILE A 21 -4.94 3.30 -4.13
CA ILE A 21 -4.67 1.87 -4.34
C ILE A 21 -5.78 1.04 -3.72
N ARG A 22 -6.15 -0.07 -4.37
CA ARG A 22 -6.99 -1.08 -3.75
C ARG A 22 -6.10 -2.12 -3.09
N LEU A 23 -6.29 -2.35 -1.80
CA LEU A 23 -5.58 -3.42 -1.12
C LEU A 23 -6.36 -4.73 -1.24
N PRO A 24 -5.66 -5.87 -1.32
CA PRO A 24 -6.32 -7.16 -1.31
C PRO A 24 -7.08 -7.35 0.02
N PRO A 25 -8.33 -7.83 -0.01
CA PRO A 25 -9.14 -8.03 1.20
C PRO A 25 -8.46 -8.89 2.26
N ALA A 26 -7.64 -9.86 1.86
CA ALA A 26 -6.90 -10.72 2.78
C ALA A 26 -5.84 -9.97 3.62
N VAL A 27 -5.31 -8.85 3.11
CA VAL A 27 -4.27 -8.07 3.78
C VAL A 27 -4.87 -7.00 4.69
N ILE A 28 -6.11 -6.55 4.41
CA ILE A 28 -6.76 -5.49 5.18
C ILE A 28 -6.87 -5.81 6.68
N PRO A 29 -7.34 -6.99 7.13
CA PRO A 29 -7.41 -7.32 8.56
C PRO A 29 -6.05 -7.37 9.24
N LEU A 30 -5.00 -7.77 8.51
CA LEU A 30 -3.62 -7.85 9.01
C LEU A 30 -3.01 -6.46 9.20
N LEU A 31 -3.49 -5.50 8.43
CA LEU A 31 -3.05 -4.11 8.42
C LEU A 31 -3.92 -3.18 9.26
N ALA A 32 -5.12 -3.62 9.61
CA ALA A 32 -6.11 -2.78 10.27
C ALA A 32 -5.63 -2.42 11.67
N GLY A 33 -5.29 -1.15 11.87
CA GLY A 33 -5.12 -0.57 13.19
C GLY A 33 -6.47 -0.31 13.86
N LYS A 34 -6.50 0.62 14.82
CA LYS A 34 -7.77 1.11 15.40
C LYS A 34 -8.58 1.85 14.32
N GLY A 35 -9.66 1.23 13.82
CA GLY A 35 -10.60 1.85 12.87
C GLY A 35 -10.34 1.49 11.40
N LYS A 36 -10.78 2.34 10.46
CA LYS A 36 -10.56 2.18 9.00
C LYS A 36 -9.19 2.71 8.56
N THR A 37 -8.16 2.54 9.38
CA THR A 37 -6.81 3.04 9.12
C THR A 37 -5.85 1.88 9.10
N ILE A 38 -4.92 1.89 8.16
CA ILE A 38 -3.84 0.91 8.02
C ILE A 38 -2.50 1.58 8.21
N GLU A 39 -1.52 0.84 8.72
CA GLU A 39 -0.15 1.30 8.81
C GLU A 39 0.70 0.62 7.74
N VAL A 40 1.44 1.40 6.98
CA VAL A 40 2.35 0.90 5.95
C VAL A 40 3.68 1.61 6.04
N THR A 41 4.77 0.90 5.80
CA THR A 41 6.10 1.46 5.69
C THR A 41 6.38 1.76 4.22
N TYR A 42 6.85 2.96 3.91
CA TYR A 42 7.29 3.34 2.57
C TYR A 42 8.66 4.01 2.68
N ALA A 43 9.65 3.52 1.93
CA ALA A 43 11.01 4.05 1.96
C ALA A 43 11.66 4.15 3.38
N GLY A 44 11.19 3.35 4.34
CA GLY A 44 11.65 3.37 5.73
C GLY A 44 10.76 4.17 6.69
N ASP A 45 9.83 4.98 6.17
CA ASP A 45 8.91 5.79 6.96
C ASP A 45 7.56 5.11 7.15
N LYS A 46 6.99 5.19 8.35
CA LYS A 46 5.64 4.67 8.65
C LYS A 46 4.57 5.70 8.27
N HIS A 47 3.55 5.25 7.56
CA HIS A 47 2.42 6.04 7.12
C HIS A 47 1.10 5.38 7.52
N SER A 48 0.24 6.15 8.17
CA SER A 48 -1.14 5.73 8.45
C SER A 48 -2.05 6.15 7.29
N LEU A 49 -2.60 5.18 6.57
CA LEU A 49 -3.49 5.42 5.43
C LEU A 49 -4.93 5.11 5.81
N LYS A 50 -5.86 5.99 5.41
CA LYS A 50 -7.29 5.76 5.63
C LYS A 50 -7.88 4.93 4.48
N LEU A 51 -8.64 3.90 4.84
CA LEU A 51 -9.42 3.07 3.93
C LEU A 51 -10.81 3.66 3.67
N ASP A 52 -11.23 3.61 2.42
CA ASP A 52 -12.61 3.89 2.04
C ASP A 52 -13.53 2.67 2.23
N ARG A 53 -14.82 2.83 1.93
CA ARG A 53 -15.83 1.75 2.02
C ARG A 53 -15.58 0.56 1.09
N TYR A 54 -14.67 0.70 0.13
CA TYR A 54 -14.31 -0.31 -0.86
C TYR A 54 -12.94 -0.95 -0.60
N GLY A 55 -12.29 -0.63 0.54
CA GLY A 55 -10.97 -1.13 0.87
C GLY A 55 -9.84 -0.47 0.07
N ARG A 56 -10.05 0.77 -0.41
CA ARG A 56 -9.01 1.54 -1.08
C ARG A 56 -8.31 2.47 -0.11
N ALA A 57 -6.99 2.49 -0.16
CA ALA A 57 -6.16 3.41 0.60
C ALA A 57 -5.79 4.61 -0.29
N THR A 58 -5.89 5.82 0.27
CA THR A 58 -5.36 7.03 -0.36
C THR A 58 -3.92 7.21 0.07
N LEU A 59 -2.98 7.18 -0.87
CA LEU A 59 -1.57 7.48 -0.62
C LEU A 59 -1.36 9.00 -0.53
N PRO A 60 -0.41 9.46 0.31
CA PRO A 60 0.13 10.81 0.24
C PRO A 60 0.58 11.15 -1.18
N SER A 61 0.42 12.43 -1.57
CA SER A 61 0.82 12.92 -2.91
C SER A 61 2.30 12.69 -3.19
N SER A 62 3.16 12.80 -2.18
CA SER A 62 4.60 12.51 -2.25
C SER A 62 4.89 11.06 -2.66
N ILE A 63 4.15 10.10 -2.11
CA ILE A 63 4.30 8.67 -2.41
C ILE A 63 3.68 8.35 -3.78
N ALA A 64 2.48 8.87 -4.06
CA ALA A 64 1.82 8.67 -5.35
C ALA A 64 2.63 9.25 -6.53
N ALA A 65 3.35 10.35 -6.32
CA ALA A 65 4.24 10.91 -7.34
C ALA A 65 5.38 9.96 -7.71
N GLN A 66 5.90 9.17 -6.76
CA GLN A 66 6.97 8.19 -7.02
C GLN A 66 6.50 6.97 -7.83
N SER A 67 5.18 6.77 -7.93
CA SER A 67 4.61 5.74 -8.80
C SER A 67 4.65 6.13 -10.29
N ARG A 68 4.97 7.39 -10.64
CA ARG A 68 5.03 7.85 -12.03
C ARG A 68 6.28 7.30 -12.72
N GLY A 69 6.10 6.69 -13.89
CA GLY A 69 7.20 6.05 -14.64
C GLY A 69 7.61 4.68 -14.08
N LYS A 70 6.87 4.14 -13.12
CA LYS A 70 7.02 2.79 -12.58
C LYS A 70 5.97 1.88 -13.19
N ALA A 71 6.29 0.60 -13.33
CA ALA A 71 5.40 -0.39 -13.93
C ALA A 71 4.62 -1.16 -12.87
N LYS A 72 5.25 -1.42 -11.71
CA LYS A 72 4.71 -2.32 -10.70
C LYS A 72 4.62 -1.67 -9.32
N LEU A 73 3.54 -1.99 -8.63
CA LEU A 73 3.38 -1.82 -7.19
C LEU A 73 3.78 -3.14 -6.52
N VAL A 74 4.63 -3.05 -5.51
CA VAL A 74 5.04 -4.17 -4.67
C VAL A 74 4.55 -3.92 -3.27
N ILE A 75 3.83 -4.90 -2.71
CA ILE A 75 3.39 -4.92 -1.32
C ILE A 75 4.03 -6.12 -0.66
N GLU A 76 4.90 -5.88 0.31
CA GLU A 76 5.58 -6.94 1.06
C GLU A 76 5.12 -6.94 2.51
N MET A 77 4.95 -8.12 3.09
CA MET A 77 4.72 -8.30 4.52
C MET A 77 5.91 -9.05 5.14
N ARG A 78 6.53 -8.41 6.13
CA ARG A 78 7.71 -8.91 6.85
C ARG A 78 7.51 -8.66 8.34
N ASP A 79 7.56 -9.72 9.15
CA ASP A 79 7.49 -9.65 10.62
C ASP A 79 6.30 -8.82 11.17
N GLY A 80 5.15 -8.86 10.47
CA GLY A 80 3.95 -8.10 10.83
C GLY A 80 3.91 -6.66 10.30
N GLU A 81 4.99 -6.17 9.69
CA GLU A 81 5.03 -4.89 9.00
C GLU A 81 4.74 -5.07 7.51
N VAL A 82 4.00 -4.10 6.93
CA VAL A 82 3.75 -4.07 5.48
C VAL A 82 4.53 -2.94 4.86
N THR A 83 5.34 -3.26 3.86
CA THR A 83 6.11 -2.31 3.09
C THR A 83 5.50 -2.12 1.71
N LEU A 84 5.36 -0.87 1.29
CA LEU A 84 4.99 -0.48 -0.07
C LEU A 84 6.25 -0.09 -0.85
N GLY A 85 6.31 -0.48 -2.12
CA GLY A 85 7.36 -0.09 -3.05
C GLY A 85 6.86 0.02 -4.49
N PHE A 86 7.57 0.78 -5.31
CA PHE A 86 7.30 0.89 -6.75
C PHE A 86 8.53 0.46 -7.55
N GLN A 87 8.32 -0.34 -8.59
CA GLN A 87 9.37 -0.84 -9.49
C GLN A 87 9.13 -0.39 -10.92
#